data_AF-A0A845LQD6-F1
#
_entry.id   AF-A0A845LQD6-F1
#
_cell.length_a   1.000
_cell.length_b   1.000
_cell.length_c   1.000
_cell.angle_alpha   90.00
_cell.angle_beta   90.00
_cell.angle_gamma   90.00
#
_symmetry.space_group_name_H-M   'P 1'
#
loop_
_entity.id
_entity.type
_entity.pdbx_description
1 polymer ?
#
loop_
_entity_poly.entity_id
_entity_poly.type
_entity_poly.pdbx_seq_one_letter_code
_entity_poly.pdbx_strand_id
1 'polypeptide(L)' 'MKEEISASEAETVDKTLAELAGSNIALESGYKVDFMKGGCKVKDDKAVLIYRYQITEKP' A
#
# COMPACT_ATOMS: atom_id res chain seq x y z
N MET A 1 -5.29 9.23 -5.41
CA MET A 1 -6.49 8.40 -5.15
C MET A 1 -6.59 8.19 -3.65
N LYS A 2 -7.79 8.30 -3.07
CA LYS A 2 -8.06 7.92 -1.68
C LYS A 2 -9.08 6.80 -1.75
N GLU A 3 -8.66 5.57 -1.53
CA GLU A 3 -9.56 4.43 -1.35
C GLU A 3 -9.98 4.42 0.12
N GLU A 4 -11.28 4.55 0.38
CA GLU A 4 -11.86 4.47 1.72
C GLU A 4 -12.11 3.00 2.05
N ILE A 5 -11.36 2.46 3.00
CA ILE A 5 -11.55 1.11 3.55
C ILE A 5 -12.34 1.18 4.85
N SER A 6 -13.12 0.14 5.13
CA SER A 6 -13.86 0.00 6.39
C SER A 6 -12.89 -0.07 7.56
N ALA A 7 -13.19 0.61 8.67
CA ALA A 7 -12.32 0.64 9.85
C ALA A 7 -12.01 -0.77 10.42
N SER A 8 -12.93 -1.73 10.25
CA SER A 8 -12.75 -3.13 10.63
C SER A 8 -11.66 -3.87 9.83
N GLU A 9 -11.37 -3.42 8.61
CA GLU A 9 -10.34 -4.01 7.76
C GLU A 9 -9.01 -3.26 7.85
N ALA A 10 -8.99 -2.12 8.55
CA ALA A 10 -7.82 -1.26 8.65
C ALA A 10 -6.61 -1.99 9.24
N GLU A 11 -6.81 -2.84 10.26
CA GLU A 11 -5.73 -3.61 10.88
C GLU A 11 -5.19 -4.71 9.96
N THR A 12 -6.07 -5.38 9.23
CA THR A 12 -5.69 -6.41 8.24
C THR A 12 -4.91 -5.76 7.11
N VAL A 13 -5.41 -4.64 6.58
CA VAL A 13 -4.74 -3.87 5.52
C VAL A 13 -3.40 -3.33 6.00
N ASP A 14 -3.30 -2.83 7.24
CA ASP A 14 -2.03 -2.38 7.81
C ASP A 14 -0.98 -3.50 7.83
N LYS A 15 -1.38 -4.70 8.31
CA LYS A 15 -0.50 -5.87 8.33
C LYS A 15 -0.08 -6.29 6.92
N THR A 16 -1.02 -6.42 5.99
CA THR A 16 -0.70 -6.82 4.61
C THR A 16 0.24 -5.81 3.94
N LEU A 17 0.02 -4.50 4.15
CA LEU A 17 0.88 -3.45 3.62
C LEU A 17 2.27 -3.44 4.27
N ALA A 18 2.36 -3.77 5.55
CA ALA A 18 3.63 -3.93 6.25
C ALA A 18 4.40 -5.16 5.74
N GLU A 19 3.71 -6.27 5.42
CA GLU A 19 4.33 -7.45 4.82
C GLU A 19 4.78 -7.21 3.37
N LEU A 20 4.04 -6.38 2.62
CA LEU A 20 4.43 -5.95 1.29
C LEU A 20 5.63 -4.98 1.30
N ALA A 21 5.92 -4.33 2.43
CA ALA A 21 7.06 -3.42 2.55
C ALA A 21 8.39 -4.18 2.39
N GLY A 22 9.21 -3.75 1.42
CA GLY A 22 10.43 -4.40 0.98
C GLY A 22 10.25 -5.39 -0.18
N SER A 23 9.03 -5.52 -0.73
CA SER A 23 8.76 -6.40 -1.87
C SER A 23 8.85 -5.68 -3.21
N ASN A 24 9.30 -6.40 -4.25
CA ASN A 24 9.28 -5.92 -5.62
C ASN A 24 7.99 -6.39 -6.32
N ILE A 25 7.16 -5.44 -6.75
CA ILE A 25 5.86 -5.69 -7.37
C ILE A 25 5.96 -5.33 -8.86
N ALA A 26 5.66 -6.30 -9.71
CA ALA A 26 5.48 -6.05 -11.13
C ALA A 26 4.05 -5.57 -11.37
N LEU A 27 3.90 -4.35 -11.87
CA LEU A 27 2.60 -3.79 -12.27
C LEU A 27 2.20 -4.35 -13.63
N GLU A 28 0.91 -4.52 -13.86
CA GLU A 28 0.36 -4.98 -15.14
C GLU A 28 0.73 -4.05 -16.30
N SER A 29 1.04 -2.78 -15.99
CA SER A 29 1.55 -1.79 -16.94
C SER A 29 3.00 -2.03 -17.39
N GLY A 30 3.66 -3.09 -16.91
CA GLY A 30 5.05 -3.44 -17.25
C GLY A 30 6.12 -2.74 -16.42
N TYR A 31 5.72 -1.85 -15.50
CA TYR A 31 6.63 -1.23 -14.55
C TYR A 31 6.93 -2.20 -13.40
N LYS A 32 8.17 -2.21 -12.91
CA LYS A 32 8.50 -2.81 -11.61
C LYS A 32 8.64 -1.71 -10.58
N VAL A 33 8.02 -1.92 -9.42
CA VAL A 33 8.10 -1.00 -8.30
C VAL A 33 8.63 -1.72 -7.08
N ASP A 34 9.53 -1.08 -6.36
CA ASP A 34 9.92 -1.47 -5.03
C ASP A 34 8.96 -0.86 -4.03
N PHE A 35 8.19 -1.69 -3.37
CA PHE A 35 7.22 -1.25 -2.38
C PHE A 35 7.95 -1.01 -1.07
N MET A 36 8.38 0.22 -0.80
CA MET A 36 9.25 0.52 0.33
C MET A 36 8.53 0.47 1.68
N LYS A 37 7.31 1.00 1.75
CA LYS A 37 6.55 1.09 3.00
C LYS A 37 5.06 1.20 2.71
N GLY A 38 4.25 0.50 3.48
CA GLY A 38 2.81 0.68 3.49
C GLY A 38 2.27 0.62 4.91
N GLY A 39 1.08 1.16 5.10
CA GLY A 39 0.35 1.10 6.35
C GLY A 39 -1.02 1.75 6.21
N CYS A 40 -1.85 1.57 7.21
CA CYS A 40 -3.19 2.11 7.27
C CYS A 40 -3.38 2.89 8.57
N LYS A 41 -3.90 4.11 8.47
CA LYS A 41 -4.17 4.95 9.63
C LYS A 41 -5.65 5.25 9.73
N VAL A 42 -6.27 4.82 10.83
CA VAL A 42 -7.66 5.16 11.14
C VAL A 42 -7.71 6.56 11.75
N LYS A 43 -8.54 7.43 11.18
CA LYS A 43 -8.79 8.79 11.67
C LYS A 43 -10.25 9.16 11.42
N ASP A 44 -10.96 9.56 12.46
CA ASP A 44 -12.37 10.00 12.38
C ASP A 44 -13.28 8.99 11.64
N ASP A 45 -13.23 7.72 12.06
CA ASP A 45 -14.00 6.59 11.46
C ASP A 45 -13.63 6.22 10.02
N LYS A 46 -12.59 6.85 9.46
CA LYS A 46 -12.07 6.57 8.12
C LYS A 46 -10.70 5.92 8.20
N ALA A 47 -10.49 4.85 7.44
CA ALA A 47 -9.18 4.25 7.28
C ALA A 47 -8.48 4.86 6.06
N VAL A 48 -7.31 5.46 6.29
CA VAL A 48 -6.49 6.11 5.27
C VAL A 48 -5.29 5.23 4.98
N LEU A 49 -5.20 4.71 3.75
CA LEU A 49 -3.99 4.04 3.26
C LEU A 49 -2.85 5.04 3.07
N ILE A 50 -1.68 4.67 3.56
CA ILE A 50 -0.43 5.41 3.38
C ILE A 50 0.62 4.43 2.88
N TYR A 51 1.02 4.56 1.62
CA TYR A 51 2.06 3.74 1.05
C TYR A 51 3.05 4.55 0.22
N ARG A 52 4.25 4.00 0.06
CA ARG A 52 5.36 4.57 -0.67
C ARG A 52 6.04 3.48 -1.46
N TYR A 53 6.12 3.69 -2.77
CA TYR A 53 6.84 2.83 -3.68
C TYR A 53 7.84 3.65 -4.51
N GLN A 54 8.81 2.96 -5.09
CA GLN A 54 9.77 3.53 -6.03
C GLN A 54 9.74 2.71 -7.31
N ILE A 55 9.66 3.37 -8.46
CA ILE A 55 9.76 2.68 -9.75
C ILE A 55 11.21 2.27 -9.95
N THR A 56 11.46 0.97 -10.09
CA THR A 56 12.79 0.39 -10.33
C THR A 56 13.03 0.10 -11.80
N GLU A 57 11.98 -0.25 -12.54
CA GLU A 57 12.06 -0.57 -13.97
C GLU A 57 10.88 0.05 -14.71
N LYS A 58 11.18 0.62 -15.89
CA LYS A 58 10.16 1.15 -16.82
C LYS A 58 10.00 0.14 -17.97
N PRO A 59 8.77 -0.02 -18.49
CA PRO A 59 8.52 -0.84 -19.67
C PRO A 59 9.21 -0.28 -20.91
#